data_AF-A0A935ZW71-F1
#
_entry.id   AF-A0A935ZW71-F1
#
_cell.length_a   1.000
_cell.length_b   1.000
_cell.length_c   1.000
_cell.angle_alpha   90.00
_cell.angle_beta   90.00
_cell.angle_gamma   90.00
#
_symmetry.space_group_name_H-M   'P 1'
#
loop_
_entity.id
_entity.type
_entity.pdbx_description
1 polymer ?
#
loop_
_entity_poly.entity_id
_entity_poly.type
_entity_poly.pdbx_seq_one_letter_code
_entity_poly.pdbx_strand_id
1 'polypeptide(L)'
;MSRGSAMVRLAALGLAAVGLGCEVAPSIAAGSGSSDDGRVDAATVATDATTTTGGESTTGAEPAPDACASACVDLDHDPGRELCYACRCKHAFDDWLPSPEQLQCDRAEPIVTYEADLSTPEGAWVPAGIGVTHCANPSIFTGSCAQHSRLGQLEYGDVMVRWICRDPHLDLDGRLLYHDVAVIGQNVRTGVACFWDDVDDVTHGDDLPPLDLEQATAAQRAEFGAKFYVTEGENCTPCHDHDPFIYTPYLASTDWRSVAMDRGPYGLVGLDGHVRATGARHLVSPRASPCTSCHRLGDGKTCTTLAADALGAAKEPQYEAAVLDAMLPGSPRWWMAYWMPGAGAPITDEQEWHARFDDARAHVLACCETPGENVGDCEWADVPAR
;
A
#
# COMPACT_ATOMS: atom_id res chain seq x y z
N MET A 1 -7.66 -12.31 69.24
CA MET A 1 -8.67 -11.52 68.50
C MET A 1 -8.03 -11.06 67.21
N SER A 2 -8.66 -11.43 66.09
CA SER A 2 -8.07 -11.63 64.76
C SER A 2 -7.74 -10.32 64.01
N ARG A 3 -6.63 -10.31 63.27
CA ARG A 3 -6.26 -9.31 62.27
C ARG A 3 -6.93 -9.70 60.94
N GLY A 4 -7.78 -8.84 60.39
CA GLY A 4 -8.41 -9.03 59.08
C GLY A 4 -7.55 -8.47 57.95
N SER A 5 -7.10 -9.36 57.06
CA SER A 5 -6.49 -9.00 55.77
C SER A 5 -7.58 -8.58 54.79
N ALA A 6 -7.44 -7.40 54.20
CA ALA A 6 -8.25 -6.98 53.05
C ALA A 6 -7.58 -7.47 51.76
N MET A 7 -8.21 -8.44 51.10
CA MET A 7 -7.91 -8.81 49.71
C MET A 7 -8.44 -7.72 48.77
N VAL A 8 -7.54 -7.10 48.02
CA VAL A 8 -7.87 -6.29 46.84
C VAL A 8 -8.14 -7.27 45.69
N ARG A 9 -9.38 -7.31 45.21
CA ARG A 9 -9.74 -8.02 43.97
C ARG A 9 -9.41 -7.12 42.79
N LEU A 10 -8.41 -7.52 41.98
CA LEU A 10 -8.24 -7.01 40.62
C LEU A 10 -9.43 -7.51 39.78
N ALA A 11 -10.24 -6.60 39.27
CA ALA A 11 -11.22 -6.90 38.24
C ALA A 11 -10.48 -6.92 36.89
N ALA A 12 -10.49 -8.08 36.23
CA ALA A 12 -10.09 -8.21 34.84
C ALA A 12 -11.14 -7.51 33.98
N LEU A 13 -10.78 -6.36 33.41
CA LEU A 13 -11.51 -5.75 32.30
C LEU A 13 -11.01 -6.41 31.02
N GLY A 14 -11.87 -7.22 30.41
CA GLY A 14 -11.65 -7.74 29.07
C GLY A 14 -11.68 -6.58 28.08
N LEU A 15 -10.53 -6.30 27.46
CA LEU A 15 -10.48 -5.54 26.22
C LEU A 15 -11.09 -6.40 25.12
N ALA A 16 -12.21 -5.95 24.55
CA ALA A 16 -12.63 -6.39 23.23
C ALA A 16 -11.74 -5.63 22.23
N ALA A 17 -10.86 -6.35 21.54
CA ALA A 17 -10.17 -5.84 20.38
C ALA A 17 -11.19 -5.66 19.25
N VAL A 18 -11.35 -4.42 18.78
CA VAL A 18 -12.03 -4.13 17.52
C VAL A 18 -10.98 -4.31 16.44
N GLY A 19 -11.04 -5.44 15.72
CA GLY A 19 -10.16 -5.71 14.59
C GLY A 19 -10.53 -4.84 13.40
N LEU A 20 -9.61 -3.98 12.98
CA LEU A 20 -9.59 -3.33 11.66
C LEU A 20 -8.40 -3.88 10.84
N GLY A 21 -8.11 -5.17 11.01
CA GLY A 21 -7.26 -5.90 10.07
C GLY A 21 -8.00 -6.08 8.74
N CYS A 22 -7.25 -6.26 7.66
CA CYS A 22 -7.80 -6.70 6.38
C CYS A 22 -8.34 -8.14 6.50
N GLU A 23 -9.45 -8.35 7.22
CA GLU A 23 -10.13 -9.64 7.24
C GLU A 23 -10.79 -9.85 5.87
N VAL A 24 -10.09 -10.61 5.02
CA VAL A 24 -10.65 -11.24 3.84
C VAL A 24 -11.76 -12.19 4.30
N ALA A 25 -13.00 -11.89 3.95
CA ALA A 25 -14.10 -12.82 4.18
C ALA A 25 -13.86 -14.13 3.41
N PRO A 26 -13.88 -15.32 4.06
CA PRO A 26 -13.73 -16.57 3.35
C PRO A 26 -15.01 -16.89 2.57
N SER A 27 -14.92 -16.91 1.25
CA SER A 27 -15.95 -17.47 0.38
C SER A 27 -15.96 -19.00 0.51
N ILE A 28 -16.85 -19.52 1.38
CA ILE A 28 -17.25 -20.92 1.36
C ILE A 28 -18.51 -21.05 0.49
N ALA A 29 -18.40 -21.78 -0.62
CA ALA A 29 -19.53 -22.48 -1.21
C ALA A 29 -19.05 -23.74 -1.96
N ALA A 30 -19.06 -24.87 -1.25
CA ALA A 30 -19.18 -26.19 -1.86
C ALA A 30 -20.65 -26.62 -1.83
N GLY A 31 -21.18 -27.13 -2.94
CA GLY A 31 -22.35 -28.01 -2.91
C GLY A 31 -23.42 -27.88 -4.00
N SER A 32 -23.15 -28.53 -5.14
CA SER A 32 -24.05 -29.45 -5.89
C SER A 32 -25.45 -29.01 -6.37
N GLY A 33 -25.64 -29.12 -7.69
CA GLY A 33 -26.62 -30.08 -8.23
C GLY A 33 -27.69 -29.57 -9.22
N SER A 34 -27.66 -30.21 -10.40
CA SER A 34 -28.81 -30.56 -11.26
C SER A 34 -29.17 -29.65 -12.45
N SER A 35 -28.85 -30.21 -13.63
CA SER A 35 -29.56 -30.25 -14.93
C SER A 35 -30.84 -29.44 -15.11
N ASP A 36 -30.92 -28.66 -16.20
CA ASP A 36 -31.85 -28.97 -17.30
C ASP A 36 -31.61 -28.12 -18.56
N ASP A 37 -31.93 -28.75 -19.69
CA ASP A 37 -31.81 -28.30 -21.07
C ASP A 37 -32.62 -27.05 -21.42
N GLY A 38 -32.06 -26.17 -22.26
CA GLY A 38 -32.71 -24.92 -22.67
C GLY A 38 -32.14 -24.30 -23.93
N ARG A 39 -32.21 -25.05 -25.03
CA ARG A 39 -32.00 -24.61 -26.42
C ARG A 39 -32.79 -23.33 -26.75
N VAL A 40 -32.09 -22.28 -27.21
CA VAL A 40 -32.67 -21.24 -28.08
C VAL A 40 -31.65 -20.77 -29.11
N ASP A 41 -32.01 -20.99 -30.37
CA ASP A 41 -31.36 -20.48 -31.58
C ASP A 41 -31.45 -18.95 -31.65
N ALA A 42 -30.41 -18.27 -32.14
CA ALA A 42 -30.57 -17.11 -33.03
C ALA A 42 -29.25 -16.62 -33.66
N ALA A 43 -29.37 -16.38 -34.97
CA ALA A 43 -28.77 -15.29 -35.73
C ALA A 43 -27.27 -15.37 -36.10
N THR A 44 -27.07 -15.99 -37.25
CA THR A 44 -26.08 -15.64 -38.27
C THR A 44 -25.97 -14.13 -38.48
N VAL A 45 -24.81 -13.55 -38.20
CA VAL A 45 -24.39 -12.22 -38.67
C VAL A 45 -23.22 -12.42 -39.63
N ALA A 46 -23.48 -12.16 -40.91
CA ALA A 46 -22.47 -12.04 -41.93
C ALA A 46 -21.65 -10.76 -41.68
N THR A 47 -20.33 -10.89 -41.64
CA THR A 47 -19.40 -9.75 -41.74
C THR A 47 -18.53 -9.96 -42.97
N ASP A 48 -18.64 -8.99 -43.88
CA ASP A 48 -17.86 -8.86 -45.10
C ASP A 48 -16.38 -8.70 -44.78
N ALA A 49 -15.57 -9.66 -45.24
CA ALA A 49 -14.12 -9.56 -45.26
C ALA A 49 -13.69 -8.84 -46.54
N THR A 50 -13.42 -7.54 -46.46
CA THR A 50 -12.65 -6.83 -47.49
C THR A 50 -11.17 -6.99 -47.16
N THR A 51 -10.54 -7.96 -47.82
CA THR A 51 -9.10 -8.24 -47.77
C THR A 51 -8.33 -7.08 -48.43
N THR A 52 -7.55 -6.34 -47.64
CA THR A 52 -6.53 -5.41 -48.17
C THR A 52 -5.17 -5.99 -47.82
N THR A 53 -4.56 -6.68 -48.79
CA THR A 53 -3.23 -7.27 -48.72
C THR A 53 -2.16 -6.17 -48.90
N GLY A 54 -1.71 -5.59 -47.79
CA GLY A 54 -0.48 -4.81 -47.71
C GLY A 54 0.59 -5.62 -46.99
N GLY A 55 1.39 -6.37 -47.74
CA GLY A 55 2.48 -7.17 -47.19
C GLY A 55 3.71 -6.31 -46.89
N GLU A 56 3.87 -5.91 -45.63
CA GLU A 56 5.18 -5.57 -45.08
C GLU A 56 5.78 -6.83 -44.46
N SER A 57 6.79 -7.36 -45.15
CA SER A 57 7.60 -8.49 -44.69
C SER A 57 8.50 -7.99 -43.55
N THR A 58 7.99 -8.00 -42.33
CA THR A 58 8.82 -7.90 -41.13
C THR A 58 9.60 -9.19 -41.00
N THR A 59 10.92 -9.12 -41.14
CA THR A 59 11.86 -10.20 -40.87
C THR A 59 11.59 -10.77 -39.49
N GLY A 60 11.10 -12.02 -39.44
CA GLY A 60 10.77 -12.74 -38.20
C GLY A 60 12.02 -13.06 -37.41
N ALA A 61 12.49 -12.11 -36.61
CA ALA A 61 13.41 -12.40 -35.52
C ALA A 61 12.69 -13.36 -34.56
N GLU A 62 13.33 -14.48 -34.23
CA GLU A 62 12.83 -15.35 -33.18
C GLU A 62 12.70 -14.52 -31.89
N PRO A 63 11.59 -14.68 -31.14
CA PRO A 63 11.44 -14.00 -29.86
C PRO A 63 12.64 -14.37 -28.97
N ALA A 64 13.19 -13.37 -28.28
CA ALA A 64 14.28 -13.60 -27.35
C ALA A 64 13.87 -14.68 -26.33
N PRO A 65 14.78 -15.60 -25.97
CA PRO A 65 14.47 -16.61 -24.97
C PRO A 65 14.04 -15.96 -23.66
N ASP A 66 13.00 -16.50 -23.05
CA ASP A 66 12.51 -16.04 -21.75
C ASP A 66 13.60 -16.20 -20.69
N ALA A 67 14.09 -15.06 -20.17
CA ALA A 67 15.16 -15.00 -19.19
C ALA A 67 14.83 -15.75 -17.88
N CYS A 68 13.54 -15.89 -17.53
CA CYS A 68 13.09 -16.59 -16.33
C CYS A 68 12.61 -18.02 -16.58
N ALA A 69 12.79 -18.57 -17.79
CA ALA A 69 12.28 -19.89 -18.14
C ALA A 69 12.73 -21.00 -17.16
N SER A 70 13.97 -20.95 -16.66
CA SER A 70 14.48 -21.91 -15.67
C SER A 70 13.95 -21.69 -14.26
N ALA A 71 13.63 -20.45 -13.89
CA ALA A 71 13.05 -20.10 -12.60
C ALA A 71 11.56 -20.49 -12.52
N CYS A 72 10.88 -20.50 -13.67
CA CYS A 72 9.43 -20.72 -13.80
C CYS A 72 9.04 -22.14 -14.24
N VAL A 73 9.86 -23.16 -13.92
CA VAL A 73 9.59 -24.55 -14.33
C VAL A 73 8.59 -25.29 -13.43
N ASP A 74 8.41 -24.84 -12.19
CA ASP A 74 7.62 -25.54 -11.17
C ASP A 74 6.55 -24.62 -10.55
N LEU A 75 5.63 -24.14 -11.37
CA LEU A 75 4.58 -23.21 -10.92
C LEU A 75 3.46 -23.88 -10.12
N ASP A 76 3.47 -25.21 -10.02
CA ASP A 76 2.48 -25.99 -9.26
C ASP A 76 2.80 -26.04 -7.75
N HIS A 77 3.99 -25.58 -7.33
CA HIS A 77 4.42 -25.56 -5.94
C HIS A 77 4.92 -24.17 -5.53
N ASP A 78 4.65 -23.78 -4.28
CA ASP A 78 5.00 -22.44 -3.77
C ASP A 78 6.48 -22.08 -3.97
N PRO A 79 7.47 -22.94 -3.66
CA PRO A 79 8.88 -22.58 -3.88
C PRO A 79 9.24 -22.25 -5.33
N GLY A 80 8.58 -22.91 -6.30
CA GLY A 80 8.81 -22.62 -7.71
C GLY A 80 8.09 -21.36 -8.17
N ARG A 81 6.90 -21.06 -7.62
CA ARG A 81 6.22 -19.78 -7.82
C ARG A 81 7.01 -18.61 -7.24
N GLU A 82 7.55 -18.76 -6.03
CA GLU A 82 8.40 -17.76 -5.35
C GLU A 82 9.64 -17.45 -6.19
N LEU A 83 10.35 -18.49 -6.64
CA LEU A 83 11.54 -18.35 -7.48
C LEU A 83 11.22 -17.67 -8.82
N CYS A 84 10.11 -18.07 -9.46
CA CYS A 84 9.65 -17.43 -10.68
C CYS A 84 9.32 -15.96 -10.45
N TYR A 85 8.53 -15.63 -9.43
CA TYR A 85 8.13 -14.26 -9.10
C TYR A 85 9.35 -13.37 -8.83
N ALA A 86 10.31 -13.84 -8.03
CA ALA A 86 11.57 -13.15 -7.78
C ALA A 86 12.33 -12.83 -9.08
N CYS A 87 12.47 -13.80 -9.99
CA CYS A 87 13.12 -13.58 -11.29
C CYS A 87 12.36 -12.54 -12.13
N ARG A 88 11.03 -12.66 -12.21
CA ARG A 88 10.18 -11.74 -12.98
C ARG A 88 10.28 -10.30 -12.46
N CYS A 89 10.25 -10.12 -11.15
CA CYS A 89 10.44 -8.82 -10.51
C CYS A 89 11.83 -8.25 -10.79
N LYS A 90 12.88 -9.05 -10.64
CA LYS A 90 14.26 -8.64 -10.94
C LYS A 90 14.40 -8.15 -12.38
N HIS A 91 13.84 -8.88 -13.33
CA HIS A 91 13.90 -8.47 -14.74
C HIS A 91 13.09 -7.19 -15.01
N ALA A 92 11.91 -7.05 -14.39
CA ALA A 92 11.13 -5.80 -14.46
C ALA A 92 11.86 -4.60 -13.83
N PHE A 93 12.82 -4.87 -12.94
CA PHE A 93 13.63 -3.89 -12.22
C PHE A 93 15.05 -3.79 -12.80
N ASP A 94 15.18 -3.93 -14.12
CA ASP A 94 16.45 -3.76 -14.85
C ASP A 94 17.57 -4.69 -14.32
N ASP A 95 17.19 -5.94 -14.08
CA ASP A 95 18.01 -7.03 -13.53
C ASP A 95 18.56 -6.76 -12.11
N TRP A 96 17.87 -5.91 -11.34
CA TRP A 96 18.28 -5.52 -9.99
C TRP A 96 17.21 -5.82 -8.92
N LEU A 97 17.67 -6.34 -7.79
CA LEU A 97 16.94 -6.39 -6.51
C LEU A 97 17.91 -6.03 -5.38
N PRO A 98 17.43 -5.47 -4.25
CA PRO A 98 18.27 -5.19 -3.08
C PRO A 98 18.99 -6.44 -2.57
N SER A 99 20.23 -6.27 -2.11
CA SER A 99 20.90 -7.35 -1.38
C SER A 99 20.26 -7.57 -0.01
N PRO A 100 20.40 -8.77 0.59
CA PRO A 100 19.93 -9.02 1.94
C PRO A 100 20.44 -7.99 2.93
N GLU A 101 21.70 -7.58 2.86
CA GLU A 101 22.29 -6.63 3.81
C GLU A 101 21.71 -5.21 3.69
N GLN A 102 21.13 -4.86 2.54
CA GLN A 102 20.50 -3.56 2.31
C GLN A 102 19.05 -3.53 2.81
N LEU A 103 18.33 -4.63 2.64
CA LEU A 103 16.92 -4.77 2.97
C LEU A 103 16.78 -5.31 4.40
N GLN A 104 16.98 -4.47 5.41
CA GLN A 104 16.88 -4.89 6.82
C GLN A 104 16.18 -3.84 7.68
N CYS A 105 15.46 -4.29 8.72
CA CYS A 105 14.75 -3.38 9.62
C CYS A 105 15.72 -2.49 10.42
N ASP A 106 16.90 -2.99 10.78
CA ASP A 106 17.91 -2.20 11.51
C ASP A 106 18.56 -1.09 10.63
N ARG A 107 18.48 -1.23 9.30
CA ARG A 107 18.91 -0.23 8.29
C ARG A 107 17.85 0.79 7.94
N ALA A 108 16.58 0.52 8.28
CA ALA A 108 15.47 1.42 8.05
C ALA A 108 15.46 2.60 9.05
N GLU A 109 14.91 3.73 8.62
CA GLU A 109 14.74 4.94 9.42
C GLU A 109 13.59 4.78 10.42
N PRO A 110 13.75 5.17 11.69
CA PRO A 110 12.65 5.17 12.65
C PRO A 110 11.50 6.07 12.23
N ILE A 111 10.28 5.52 12.30
CA ILE A 111 9.04 6.29 12.19
C ILE A 111 8.74 6.85 13.58
N VAL A 112 8.66 8.18 13.68
CA VAL A 112 8.34 8.90 14.90
C VAL A 112 6.87 9.27 14.86
N THR A 113 6.11 8.72 15.79
CA THR A 113 4.79 9.23 16.12
C THR A 113 4.87 10.25 17.23
N TYR A 114 3.87 11.13 17.30
CA TYR A 114 3.88 12.27 18.21
C TYR A 114 2.63 12.29 19.08
N GLU A 115 2.78 12.68 20.34
CA GLU A 115 1.65 13.15 21.15
C GLU A 115 1.53 14.67 21.00
N ALA A 116 0.30 15.19 21.04
CA ALA A 116 0.08 16.62 21.17
C ALA A 116 0.10 17.01 22.65
N ASP A 117 1.12 17.76 23.03
CA ASP A 117 1.17 18.44 24.31
C ASP A 117 0.38 19.76 24.23
N LEU A 118 -0.87 19.68 24.68
CA LEU A 118 -1.82 20.79 24.73
C LEU A 118 -1.61 21.72 25.93
N SER A 119 -0.52 21.60 26.67
CA SER A 119 -0.19 22.52 27.77
C SER A 119 0.17 23.93 27.28
N THR A 120 0.44 24.08 25.98
CA THR A 120 0.69 25.36 25.32
C THR A 120 -0.47 25.71 24.36
N PRO A 121 -0.80 26.99 24.17
CA PRO A 121 -1.80 27.41 23.18
C PRO A 121 -1.51 26.92 21.76
N GLU A 122 -0.23 26.72 21.43
CA GLU A 122 0.23 26.28 20.12
C GLU A 122 0.26 24.75 19.95
N GLY A 123 0.16 23.97 21.02
CA GLY A 123 0.34 22.52 21.01
C GLY A 123 1.79 22.11 20.67
N ALA A 124 2.57 21.66 21.66
CA ALA A 124 3.88 21.08 21.38
C ALA A 124 3.72 19.65 20.86
N TRP A 125 4.61 19.22 19.96
CA TRP A 125 4.62 17.84 19.48
C TRP A 125 5.82 17.16 20.10
N VAL A 126 5.54 16.16 20.92
CA VAL A 126 6.58 15.40 21.60
C VAL A 126 6.57 13.99 21.03
N PRO A 127 7.74 13.41 20.70
CA PRO A 127 7.79 12.01 20.28
C PRO A 127 7.03 11.12 21.28
N ALA A 128 6.09 10.34 20.76
CA ALA A 128 5.27 9.44 21.55
C ALA A 128 6.15 8.36 22.18
N GLY A 129 5.94 8.11 23.46
CA GLY A 129 6.62 7.04 24.18
C GLY A 129 6.09 5.65 23.81
N ILE A 130 6.82 4.61 24.23
CA ILE A 130 6.34 3.22 24.19
C ILE A 130 5.04 3.10 25.00
N GLY A 131 4.05 2.40 24.42
CA GLY A 131 2.79 2.07 25.11
C GLY A 131 1.72 3.16 25.03
N VAL A 132 1.98 4.24 24.31
CA VAL A 132 0.99 5.28 24.05
C VAL A 132 -0.09 4.74 23.12
N THR A 133 -1.36 4.93 23.48
CA THR A 133 -2.48 4.42 22.69
C THR A 133 -3.08 5.48 21.75
N HIS A 134 -2.68 6.74 21.90
CA HIS A 134 -3.18 7.87 21.12
C HIS A 134 -2.02 8.78 20.71
N CYS A 135 -1.96 9.13 19.44
CA CYS A 135 -0.94 9.98 18.87
C CYS A 135 -1.56 10.80 17.74
N ALA A 136 -0.83 11.82 17.32
CA ALA A 136 -1.28 12.81 16.37
C ALA A 136 -1.14 12.37 14.90
N ASN A 137 -0.37 11.32 14.65
CA ASN A 137 -0.13 10.74 13.34
C ASN A 137 -0.11 9.20 13.40
N PRO A 138 -1.19 8.53 13.85
CA PRO A 138 -1.20 7.07 13.90
C PRO A 138 -1.18 6.49 12.49
N SER A 139 -0.80 5.22 12.41
CA SER A 139 -0.93 4.44 11.19
C SER A 139 -2.40 4.17 10.93
N ILE A 140 -2.91 4.69 9.81
CA ILE A 140 -4.30 4.42 9.37
C ILE A 140 -4.54 2.94 9.08
N PHE A 141 -3.48 2.20 8.74
CA PHE A 141 -3.55 0.78 8.42
C PHE A 141 -3.72 -0.11 9.65
N THR A 142 -3.06 0.23 10.76
CA THR A 142 -3.12 -0.54 12.00
C THR A 142 -4.11 0.06 13.00
N GLY A 143 -4.62 1.27 12.74
CA GLY A 143 -5.44 2.03 13.69
C GLY A 143 -4.70 2.36 14.99
N SER A 144 -3.37 2.31 14.98
CA SER A 144 -2.53 2.39 16.17
C SER A 144 -1.37 3.37 15.97
N CYS A 145 -0.74 3.76 17.06
CA CYS A 145 0.45 4.61 17.00
C CYS A 145 1.69 3.90 16.47
N ALA A 146 1.67 2.56 16.40
CA ALA A 146 2.70 1.73 15.81
C ALA A 146 4.12 2.26 16.08
N GLN A 147 4.41 2.58 17.35
CA GLN A 147 5.67 3.22 17.75
C GLN A 147 6.84 2.30 17.42
N HIS A 148 8.02 2.89 17.17
CA HIS A 148 9.25 2.17 16.85
C HIS A 148 9.24 1.37 15.54
N SER A 149 8.16 1.46 14.76
CA SER A 149 8.19 1.00 13.38
C SER A 149 9.25 1.75 12.58
N ARG A 150 9.66 1.17 11.46
CA ARG A 150 10.73 1.72 10.63
C ARG A 150 10.37 1.66 9.17
N LEU A 151 10.83 2.67 8.42
CA LEU A 151 10.69 2.74 6.97
C LEU A 151 12.07 2.72 6.32
N GLY A 152 12.31 1.73 5.48
CA GLY A 152 13.48 1.70 4.61
C GLY A 152 13.13 2.14 3.20
N GLN A 153 14.08 2.80 2.55
CA GLN A 153 13.94 3.32 1.20
C GLN A 153 15.27 3.12 0.45
N LEU A 154 15.19 2.53 -0.74
CA LEU A 154 16.32 2.33 -1.65
C LEU A 154 15.93 2.77 -3.06
N GLU A 155 16.89 3.33 -3.76
CA GLU A 155 16.77 3.73 -5.17
C GLU A 155 17.94 3.14 -5.96
N TYR A 156 17.67 2.60 -7.14
CA TYR A 156 18.66 2.12 -8.10
C TYR A 156 18.19 2.43 -9.52
N GLY A 157 18.79 3.45 -10.15
CA GLY A 157 18.32 3.92 -11.45
C GLY A 157 16.86 4.39 -11.37
N ASP A 158 15.99 3.79 -12.19
CA ASP A 158 14.54 4.04 -12.19
C ASP A 158 13.76 3.14 -11.20
N VAL A 159 14.45 2.30 -10.42
CA VAL A 159 13.81 1.38 -9.47
C VAL A 159 13.82 1.99 -8.07
N MET A 160 12.67 1.96 -7.41
CA MET A 160 12.51 2.31 -6.01
C MET A 160 12.01 1.09 -5.25
N VAL A 161 12.59 0.84 -4.09
CA VAL A 161 12.12 -0.18 -3.16
C VAL A 161 11.92 0.46 -1.79
N ARG A 162 10.75 0.25 -1.20
CA ARG A 162 10.45 0.66 0.16
C ARG A 162 10.01 -0.55 0.96
N TRP A 163 10.40 -0.59 2.22
CA TRP A 163 9.92 -1.60 3.15
C TRP A 163 9.56 -0.95 4.47
N ILE A 164 8.56 -1.50 5.13
CA ILE A 164 8.13 -1.04 6.43
C ILE A 164 8.17 -2.21 7.39
N CYS A 165 8.75 -2.00 8.57
CA CYS A 165 8.73 -2.97 9.66
C CYS A 165 7.85 -2.41 10.78
N ARG A 166 6.79 -3.13 11.14
CA ARG A 166 5.70 -2.68 12.02
C ARG A 166 5.48 -3.60 13.20
N ASP A 167 4.64 -3.12 14.12
CA ASP A 167 4.21 -3.81 15.32
C ASP A 167 5.36 -4.45 16.10
N PRO A 168 6.29 -3.60 16.59
CA PRO A 168 7.48 -4.10 17.21
C PRO A 168 7.20 -4.68 18.60
N HIS A 169 7.93 -5.73 18.93
CA HIS A 169 7.90 -6.38 20.23
C HIS A 169 9.33 -6.64 20.72
N LEU A 170 9.49 -6.79 22.04
CA LEU A 170 10.77 -7.18 22.61
C LEU A 170 10.80 -8.71 22.77
N ASP A 171 11.88 -9.33 22.31
CA ASP A 171 12.14 -10.74 22.62
C ASP A 171 12.60 -10.94 24.07
N LEU A 172 12.91 -12.19 24.44
CA LEU A 172 13.37 -12.53 25.80
C LEU A 172 14.71 -11.88 26.16
N ASP A 173 15.53 -11.53 25.18
CA ASP A 173 16.84 -10.88 25.35
C ASP A 173 16.73 -9.35 25.26
N GLY A 174 15.53 -8.81 25.07
CA GLY A 174 15.26 -7.38 24.94
C GLY A 174 15.62 -6.80 23.58
N ARG A 175 15.78 -7.64 22.55
CA ARG A 175 15.92 -7.20 21.16
C ARG A 175 14.56 -6.79 20.62
N LEU A 176 14.54 -5.70 19.86
CA LEU A 176 13.35 -5.25 19.15
C LEU A 176 13.18 -6.10 17.89
N LEU A 177 12.06 -6.80 17.80
CA LEU A 177 11.59 -7.60 16.67
C LEU A 177 10.33 -6.97 16.08
N TYR A 178 9.94 -7.36 14.87
CA TYR A 178 8.74 -6.85 14.18
C TYR A 178 7.81 -8.00 13.81
N HIS A 179 6.50 -7.80 14.02
CA HIS A 179 5.48 -8.79 13.69
C HIS A 179 4.99 -8.70 12.24
N ASP A 180 5.20 -7.56 11.60
CA ASP A 180 4.68 -7.25 10.27
C ASP A 180 5.79 -6.58 9.45
N VAL A 181 6.07 -7.13 8.27
CA VAL A 181 6.98 -6.54 7.30
C VAL A 181 6.43 -6.64 5.88
N ALA A 182 6.30 -5.49 5.23
CA ALA A 182 5.97 -5.41 3.82
C ALA A 182 7.10 -4.73 3.03
N VAL A 183 7.34 -5.19 1.81
CA VAL A 183 8.27 -4.63 0.84
C VAL A 183 7.53 -4.38 -0.47
N ILE A 184 7.72 -3.19 -1.04
CA ILE A 184 7.13 -2.79 -2.31
C ILE A 184 8.26 -2.26 -3.19
N GLY A 185 8.38 -2.83 -4.38
CA GLY A 185 9.28 -2.36 -5.42
C GLY A 185 8.49 -1.77 -6.59
N GLN A 186 9.05 -0.77 -7.25
CA GLN A 186 8.51 -0.23 -8.49
C GLN A 186 9.62 0.29 -9.40
N ASN A 187 9.51 0.00 -10.69
CA ASN A 187 10.27 0.70 -11.73
C ASN A 187 9.45 1.90 -12.22
N VAL A 188 9.86 3.14 -11.93
CA VAL A 188 9.08 4.35 -12.25
C VAL A 188 8.97 4.62 -13.75
N ARG A 189 9.93 4.11 -14.54
CA ARG A 189 9.93 4.29 -15.99
C ARG A 189 8.91 3.39 -16.67
N THR A 190 8.79 2.14 -16.21
CA THR A 190 7.86 1.15 -16.81
C THR A 190 6.52 1.08 -16.08
N GLY A 191 6.47 1.50 -14.82
CA GLY A 191 5.29 1.42 -13.96
C GLY A 191 5.10 0.09 -13.25
N VAL A 192 5.93 -0.92 -13.56
CA VAL A 192 5.77 -2.26 -13.00
C VAL A 192 6.10 -2.26 -11.51
N ALA A 193 5.22 -2.86 -10.72
CA ALA A 193 5.39 -3.03 -9.28
C ALA A 193 5.41 -4.50 -8.87
N CYS A 194 6.12 -4.75 -7.77
CA CYS A 194 6.17 -6.04 -7.09
C CYS A 194 5.93 -5.83 -5.60
N PHE A 195 5.20 -6.77 -4.99
CA PHE A 195 4.81 -6.72 -3.59
C PHE A 195 5.27 -8.00 -2.91
N TRP A 196 5.96 -7.84 -1.78
CA TRP A 196 6.30 -8.90 -0.86
C TRP A 196 5.70 -8.54 0.48
N ASP A 197 4.66 -9.25 0.87
CA ASP A 197 3.94 -9.05 2.11
C ASP A 197 4.13 -10.28 2.97
N ASP A 198 4.36 -10.07 4.26
CA ASP A 198 4.65 -11.18 5.15
C ASP A 198 3.42 -12.03 5.43
N VAL A 199 3.65 -13.29 5.75
CA VAL A 199 2.59 -14.16 6.25
C VAL A 199 2.18 -13.62 7.62
N ASP A 200 0.88 -13.50 7.86
CA ASP A 200 0.39 -12.97 9.13
C ASP A 200 0.96 -13.78 10.33
N ASP A 201 1.36 -13.07 11.39
CA ASP A 201 1.83 -13.62 12.66
C ASP A 201 3.11 -14.50 12.64
N VAL A 202 3.84 -14.60 11.52
CA VAL A 202 5.08 -15.43 11.47
C VAL A 202 6.37 -14.66 11.75
N THR A 203 6.32 -13.32 11.80
CA THR A 203 7.55 -12.53 11.86
C THR A 203 8.05 -12.43 13.30
N HIS A 204 9.13 -13.17 13.56
CA HIS A 204 9.83 -13.27 14.86
C HIS A 204 11.34 -13.00 14.73
N GLY A 205 11.77 -12.40 13.62
CA GLY A 205 13.17 -12.10 13.34
C GLY A 205 13.30 -10.82 12.53
N ASP A 206 14.26 -9.97 12.91
CA ASP A 206 14.57 -8.70 12.23
C ASP A 206 15.11 -8.89 10.81
N ASP A 207 15.72 -10.04 10.57
CA ASP A 207 16.42 -10.31 9.32
C ASP A 207 15.41 -10.64 8.22
N LEU A 208 15.40 -9.86 7.14
CA LEU A 208 14.61 -10.17 5.95
C LEU A 208 15.37 -11.12 5.02
N PRO A 209 14.67 -12.12 4.44
CA PRO A 209 15.26 -13.03 3.48
C PRO A 209 15.59 -12.30 2.17
N PRO A 210 16.49 -12.85 1.33
CA PRO A 210 16.76 -12.30 0.01
C PRO A 210 15.48 -12.24 -0.84
N LEU A 211 15.31 -11.15 -1.59
CA LEU A 211 14.31 -11.10 -2.66
C LEU A 211 14.80 -11.75 -3.95
N ASP A 212 16.12 -11.75 -4.20
CA ASP A 212 16.74 -12.49 -5.32
C ASP A 212 16.93 -13.96 -4.92
N LEU A 213 15.96 -14.79 -5.32
CA LEU A 213 15.95 -16.22 -5.01
C LEU A 213 16.78 -17.07 -5.99
N GLU A 214 17.23 -16.51 -7.11
CA GLU A 214 18.07 -17.23 -8.07
C GLU A 214 19.47 -17.46 -7.49
N GLN A 215 19.99 -16.47 -6.77
CA GLN A 215 21.30 -16.53 -6.10
C GLN A 215 21.21 -17.03 -4.65
N ALA A 216 20.00 -17.21 -4.12
CA ALA A 216 19.77 -17.65 -2.75
C ALA A 216 20.15 -19.13 -2.53
N THR A 217 20.66 -19.43 -1.34
CA THR A 217 20.82 -20.81 -0.86
C THR A 217 19.45 -21.47 -0.61
N ALA A 218 19.43 -22.80 -0.50
CA ALA A 218 18.19 -23.52 -0.17
C ALA A 218 17.60 -23.09 1.19
N ALA A 219 18.44 -22.78 2.17
CA ALA A 219 17.99 -22.30 3.48
C ALA A 219 17.33 -20.92 3.37
N GLN A 220 17.92 -20.00 2.60
CA GLN A 220 17.36 -18.67 2.36
C GLN A 220 16.04 -18.72 1.58
N ARG A 221 15.91 -19.62 0.60
CA ARG A 221 14.63 -19.83 -0.10
C ARG A 221 13.55 -20.37 0.84
N ALA A 222 13.90 -21.31 1.72
CA ALA A 222 12.95 -21.81 2.72
C ALA A 222 12.55 -20.72 3.72
N GLU A 223 13.47 -19.83 4.11
CA GLU A 223 13.19 -18.67 4.94
C GLU A 223 12.28 -17.65 4.22
N PHE A 224 12.49 -17.43 2.92
CA PHE A 224 11.59 -16.61 2.10
C PHE A 224 10.17 -17.16 2.12
N GLY A 225 9.95 -18.43 1.76
CA GLY A 225 8.60 -19.02 1.74
C GLY A 225 7.97 -19.18 3.13
N ALA A 226 8.78 -19.14 4.19
CA ALA A 226 8.27 -19.08 5.55
C ALA A 226 7.84 -17.67 5.98
N LYS A 227 8.35 -16.61 5.32
CA LYS A 227 8.08 -15.21 5.66
C LYS A 227 7.14 -14.52 4.70
N PHE A 228 7.28 -14.71 3.39
CA PHE A 228 6.51 -14.01 2.36
C PHE A 228 5.63 -14.97 1.57
N TYR A 229 4.48 -14.50 1.09
CA TYR A 229 3.67 -15.19 0.10
C TYR A 229 3.79 -14.52 -1.28
N VAL A 230 3.59 -15.30 -2.36
CA VAL A 230 3.53 -14.76 -3.72
C VAL A 230 2.16 -14.13 -3.94
N THR A 231 2.12 -12.80 -4.03
CA THR A 231 0.84 -12.06 -4.08
C THR A 231 0.35 -11.82 -5.50
N GLU A 232 1.27 -11.70 -6.48
CA GLU A 232 1.00 -11.14 -7.83
C GLU A 232 0.17 -9.83 -7.80
N GLY A 233 0.17 -9.13 -6.66
CA GLY A 233 -0.62 -7.92 -6.39
C GLY A 233 -2.08 -8.11 -5.98
N GLU A 234 -2.61 -9.35 -5.90
CA GLU A 234 -4.06 -9.59 -5.70
C GLU A 234 -4.63 -8.99 -4.40
N ASN A 235 -3.91 -9.11 -3.29
CA ASN A 235 -4.33 -8.56 -1.99
C ASN A 235 -3.80 -7.15 -1.70
N CYS A 236 -2.80 -6.70 -2.48
CA CYS A 236 -2.14 -5.41 -2.25
C CYS A 236 -2.85 -4.28 -3.00
N THR A 237 -3.29 -4.54 -4.23
CA THR A 237 -3.91 -3.52 -5.10
C THR A 237 -5.19 -2.89 -4.57
N PRO A 238 -6.07 -3.54 -3.77
CA PRO A 238 -7.23 -2.84 -3.20
C PRO A 238 -6.84 -1.67 -2.30
N CYS A 239 -5.72 -1.79 -1.57
CA CYS A 239 -5.15 -0.73 -0.74
C CYS A 239 -4.28 0.23 -1.54
N HIS A 240 -3.52 -0.31 -2.51
CA HIS A 240 -2.59 0.38 -3.39
C HIS A 240 -3.21 0.68 -4.76
N ASP A 241 -4.48 1.06 -4.80
CA ASP A 241 -5.26 1.22 -6.03
C ASP A 241 -4.85 2.44 -6.84
N HIS A 242 -4.29 3.45 -6.18
CA HIS A 242 -3.75 4.63 -6.86
C HIS A 242 -2.31 4.43 -7.32
N ASP A 243 -1.40 4.02 -6.43
CA ASP A 243 0.01 3.80 -6.73
C ASP A 243 0.61 2.81 -5.71
N PRO A 244 1.78 2.19 -5.99
CA PRO A 244 2.40 1.24 -5.05
C PRO A 244 2.81 1.86 -3.72
N PHE A 245 3.03 3.17 -3.65
CA PHE A 245 3.48 3.83 -2.43
C PHE A 245 2.46 4.85 -1.96
N ILE A 246 2.03 4.70 -0.71
CA ILE A 246 1.01 5.56 -0.10
C ILE A 246 1.65 6.40 0.98
N TYR A 247 1.53 7.72 0.84
CA TYR A 247 1.92 8.63 1.89
C TYR A 247 0.79 8.81 2.91
N THR A 248 1.15 8.78 4.19
CA THR A 248 0.30 9.22 5.29
C THR A 248 1.14 10.02 6.29
N PRO A 249 0.56 10.88 7.14
CA PRO A 249 1.29 11.64 8.16
C PRO A 249 2.08 10.77 9.15
N TYR A 250 1.74 9.48 9.26
CA TYR A 250 2.52 8.50 10.00
C TYR A 250 3.98 8.48 9.53
N LEU A 251 4.22 8.59 8.22
CA LEU A 251 5.56 8.55 7.63
C LEU A 251 6.29 9.91 7.64
N ALA A 252 5.67 10.97 8.16
CA ALA A 252 6.15 12.34 8.01
C ALA A 252 7.49 12.64 8.71
N SER A 253 7.91 11.80 9.66
CA SER A 253 9.20 11.95 10.34
C SER A 253 10.39 11.43 9.52
N THR A 254 10.11 10.65 8.47
CA THR A 254 11.13 10.05 7.61
C THR A 254 11.43 10.99 6.45
N ASP A 255 12.57 10.84 5.77
CA ASP A 255 12.84 11.54 4.49
C ASP A 255 11.99 10.91 3.37
N TRP A 256 10.67 10.92 3.52
CA TRP A 256 9.73 10.41 2.53
C TRP A 256 9.83 11.28 1.28
N ARG A 257 10.34 10.67 0.22
CA ARG A 257 10.32 11.30 -1.11
C ARG A 257 9.03 10.89 -1.77
N SER A 258 8.05 11.79 -1.78
CA SER A 258 6.86 11.55 -2.59
C SER A 258 7.29 11.54 -4.04
N VAL A 259 7.11 10.39 -4.68
CA VAL A 259 7.23 10.27 -6.11
C VAL A 259 5.90 10.83 -6.58
N ALA A 260 5.89 12.08 -7.02
CA ALA A 260 4.78 12.59 -7.81
C ALA A 260 4.77 11.73 -9.07
N MET A 261 4.11 10.59 -8.99
CA MET A 261 3.99 9.66 -10.09
C MET A 261 3.12 10.37 -11.09
N ASP A 262 3.76 10.90 -12.14
CA ASP A 262 3.16 11.61 -13.26
C ASP A 262 2.14 10.72 -13.99
N ARG A 263 0.99 10.39 -13.37
CA ARG A 263 -0.03 9.42 -13.86
C ARG A 263 0.59 8.27 -14.66
N GLY A 264 1.76 7.82 -14.20
CA GLY A 264 2.62 6.91 -14.94
C GLY A 264 1.90 5.60 -15.15
N PRO A 265 2.40 4.74 -16.04
CA PRO A 265 1.95 3.36 -15.99
C PRO A 265 2.03 2.82 -14.56
N TYR A 266 1.07 1.99 -14.19
CA TYR A 266 1.11 1.20 -12.97
C TYR A 266 0.51 -0.17 -13.28
N GLY A 267 1.38 -1.18 -13.23
CA GLY A 267 1.01 -2.56 -13.53
C GLY A 267 1.72 -3.53 -12.59
N LEU A 268 1.28 -4.77 -12.62
CA LEU A 268 1.75 -5.86 -11.77
C LEU A 268 2.48 -6.87 -12.63
N VAL A 269 3.60 -7.40 -12.13
CA VAL A 269 4.26 -8.51 -12.81
C VAL A 269 3.48 -9.81 -12.59
N GLY A 270 3.27 -10.57 -13.66
CA GLY A 270 2.71 -11.90 -13.60
C GLY A 270 3.75 -13.02 -13.69
N LEU A 271 3.42 -14.20 -13.16
CA LEU A 271 4.26 -15.39 -13.31
C LEU A 271 4.47 -15.82 -14.77
N ASP A 272 3.49 -15.51 -15.63
CA ASP A 272 3.54 -15.72 -17.08
C ASP A 272 4.52 -14.77 -17.82
N GLY A 273 5.11 -13.81 -17.11
CA GLY A 273 6.04 -12.84 -17.66
C GLY A 273 5.37 -11.61 -18.28
N HIS A 274 4.05 -11.51 -18.20
CA HIS A 274 3.32 -10.34 -18.69
C HIS A 274 3.07 -9.33 -17.56
N VAL A 275 3.07 -8.05 -17.93
CA VAL A 275 2.59 -6.98 -17.04
C VAL A 275 1.08 -6.90 -17.16
N ARG A 276 0.40 -6.97 -16.02
CA ARG A 276 -1.06 -6.85 -15.93
C ARG A 276 -1.46 -5.49 -15.42
N ALA A 277 -2.59 -4.99 -15.92
CA ALA A 277 -3.25 -3.87 -15.27
C ALA A 277 -3.69 -4.26 -13.86
N THR A 278 -3.68 -3.29 -12.95
CA THR A 278 -4.13 -3.47 -11.56
C THR A 278 -5.65 -3.71 -11.47
N GLY A 279 -6.39 -3.37 -12.53
CA GLY A 279 -7.85 -3.37 -12.54
C GLY A 279 -8.47 -2.15 -11.86
N ALA A 280 -7.66 -1.31 -11.21
CA ALA A 280 -8.12 -0.07 -10.60
C ALA A 280 -8.43 1.00 -11.65
N ARG A 281 -9.36 1.89 -11.32
CA ARG A 281 -9.65 3.11 -12.09
C ARG A 281 -9.24 4.32 -11.27
N HIS A 282 -8.88 5.40 -11.94
CA HIS A 282 -8.50 6.65 -11.29
C HIS A 282 -9.36 7.83 -11.70
N LEU A 283 -9.53 8.78 -10.77
CA LEU A 283 -10.30 9.98 -11.00
C LEU A 283 -9.54 10.94 -11.93
N VAL A 284 -10.13 11.25 -13.07
CA VAL A 284 -9.57 12.14 -14.11
C VAL A 284 -10.40 13.40 -14.35
N SER A 285 -11.47 13.61 -13.56
CA SER A 285 -12.33 14.80 -13.65
C SER A 285 -11.52 16.11 -13.74
N PRO A 286 -11.86 17.01 -14.68
CA PRO A 286 -11.22 18.32 -14.77
C PRO A 286 -11.31 19.13 -13.48
N ARG A 287 -12.44 19.05 -12.75
CA ARG A 287 -12.61 19.74 -11.46
C ARG A 287 -11.74 19.16 -10.33
N ALA A 288 -11.34 17.90 -10.43
CA ALA A 288 -10.42 17.27 -9.49
C ALA A 288 -8.94 17.59 -9.80
N SER A 289 -8.64 18.18 -10.96
CA SER A 289 -7.27 18.38 -11.44
C SER A 289 -6.34 19.14 -10.49
N PRO A 290 -6.79 20.09 -9.65
CA PRO A 290 -5.91 20.71 -8.66
C PRO A 290 -5.29 19.69 -7.68
N CYS A 291 -6.02 18.62 -7.34
CA CYS A 291 -5.52 17.52 -6.51
C CYS A 291 -4.85 16.45 -7.39
N THR A 292 -5.51 16.07 -8.49
CA THR A 292 -5.08 14.93 -9.32
C THR A 292 -3.97 15.23 -10.32
N SER A 293 -3.43 16.45 -10.30
CA SER A 293 -2.19 16.80 -11.00
C SER A 293 -0.95 16.27 -10.30
N CYS A 294 -1.04 16.03 -8.99
CA CYS A 294 0.08 15.55 -8.17
C CYS A 294 -0.18 14.15 -7.60
N HIS A 295 -1.45 13.80 -7.41
CA HIS A 295 -1.87 12.55 -6.79
C HIS A 295 -2.72 11.74 -7.76
N ARG A 296 -2.47 10.45 -7.91
CA ARG A 296 -3.51 9.57 -8.43
C ARG A 296 -4.52 9.32 -7.31
N LEU A 297 -5.81 9.30 -7.65
CA LEU A 297 -6.87 8.89 -6.74
C LEU A 297 -7.58 7.68 -7.35
N GLY A 298 -7.36 6.50 -6.77
CA GLY A 298 -7.99 5.26 -7.20
C GLY A 298 -9.42 5.09 -6.68
N ASP A 299 -10.15 4.16 -7.27
CA ASP A 299 -11.55 3.82 -6.96
C ASP A 299 -11.72 2.80 -5.82
N GLY A 300 -10.62 2.29 -5.26
CA GLY A 300 -10.59 1.35 -4.15
C GLY A 300 -10.50 2.03 -2.77
N LYS A 301 -9.54 1.59 -1.95
CA LYS A 301 -9.33 2.14 -0.59
C LYS A 301 -8.94 3.61 -0.61
N THR A 302 -8.31 4.07 -1.69
CA THR A 302 -8.03 5.49 -1.85
C THR A 302 -9.30 6.33 -1.73
N CYS A 303 -10.39 5.98 -2.41
CA CYS A 303 -11.64 6.73 -2.24
C CYS A 303 -12.43 6.37 -0.98
N THR A 304 -12.52 5.08 -0.66
CA THR A 304 -13.43 4.61 0.40
C THR A 304 -12.91 4.88 1.82
N THR A 305 -11.63 5.19 1.99
CA THR A 305 -11.03 5.46 3.30
C THR A 305 -10.05 6.62 3.26
N LEU A 306 -9.04 6.56 2.38
CA LEU A 306 -7.91 7.48 2.47
C LEU A 306 -8.27 8.91 2.07
N ALA A 307 -9.11 9.12 1.05
CA ALA A 307 -9.47 10.44 0.56
C ALA A 307 -10.22 11.25 1.62
N ALA A 308 -11.18 10.65 2.32
CA ALA A 308 -11.92 11.33 3.35
C ALA A 308 -11.02 11.72 4.54
N ASP A 309 -10.07 10.86 4.93
CA ASP A 309 -9.09 11.20 5.97
C ASP A 309 -8.11 12.28 5.48
N ALA A 310 -7.47 12.06 4.33
CA ALA A 310 -6.52 12.98 3.71
C ALA A 310 -7.11 14.36 3.39
N LEU A 311 -8.43 14.48 3.29
CA LEU A 311 -9.12 15.74 3.00
C LEU A 311 -9.83 16.32 4.23
N GLY A 312 -9.58 15.79 5.42
CA GLY A 312 -10.13 16.31 6.67
C GLY A 312 -11.64 16.09 6.84
N ALA A 313 -12.26 15.21 6.07
CA ALA A 313 -13.70 14.96 6.06
C ALA A 313 -14.13 13.79 6.96
N ALA A 314 -13.30 12.74 7.07
CA ALA A 314 -13.54 11.59 7.95
C ALA A 314 -12.28 11.32 8.77
N LYS A 315 -12.17 12.03 9.89
CA LYS A 315 -11.19 11.73 10.93
C LYS A 315 -11.92 10.94 12.00
N GLU A 316 -11.76 9.62 11.99
CA GLU A 316 -12.38 8.74 12.98
C GLU A 316 -12.03 9.19 14.42
N PRO A 317 -12.88 8.93 15.43
CA PRO A 317 -12.64 9.34 16.84
C PRO A 317 -11.33 8.81 17.45
N GLN A 318 -10.69 7.82 16.83
CA GLN A 318 -9.39 7.27 17.23
C GLN A 318 -8.22 8.25 17.03
N TYR A 319 -8.43 9.31 16.25
CA TYR A 319 -7.59 10.50 16.23
C TYR A 319 -8.15 11.46 17.28
N GLU A 320 -7.38 11.80 18.31
CA GLU A 320 -7.85 12.67 19.39
C GLU A 320 -8.44 13.95 18.78
N ALA A 321 -9.74 14.17 18.96
CA ALA A 321 -10.41 15.40 18.50
C ALA A 321 -9.69 16.67 19.00
N ALA A 322 -8.98 16.58 20.13
CA ALA A 322 -8.16 17.65 20.68
C ALA A 322 -6.85 17.90 19.91
N VAL A 323 -6.23 16.87 19.32
CA VAL A 323 -5.13 17.01 18.35
C VAL A 323 -5.65 17.69 17.09
N LEU A 324 -6.84 17.29 16.62
CA LEU A 324 -7.50 17.91 15.49
C LEU A 324 -7.80 19.38 15.75
N ASP A 325 -8.39 19.71 16.91
CA ASP A 325 -8.64 21.10 17.32
C ASP A 325 -7.35 21.93 17.39
N ALA A 326 -6.22 21.33 17.77
CA ALA A 326 -4.90 21.96 17.74
C ALA A 326 -4.27 22.03 16.33
N MET A 327 -4.82 21.30 15.35
CA MET A 327 -4.47 21.35 13.92
C MET A 327 -5.42 22.23 13.10
N LEU A 328 -6.60 22.57 13.62
CA LEU A 328 -7.64 23.40 13.02
C LEU A 328 -7.24 24.91 13.00
N PRO A 329 -8.03 25.79 12.34
CA PRO A 329 -7.46 26.94 11.63
C PRO A 329 -6.50 27.85 12.39
N GLY A 330 -5.30 28.02 11.82
CA GLY A 330 -4.23 28.87 12.36
C GLY A 330 -3.09 28.13 13.06
N SER A 331 -3.15 26.79 13.15
CA SER A 331 -2.05 25.96 13.64
C SER A 331 -0.87 25.97 12.64
N PRO A 332 0.40 26.08 13.08
CA PRO A 332 1.54 25.93 12.17
C PRO A 332 1.67 24.52 11.58
N ARG A 333 0.84 23.57 12.04
CA ARG A 333 0.86 22.17 11.61
C ARG A 333 -0.46 21.68 11.02
N TRP A 334 -1.29 22.61 10.53
CA TRP A 334 -2.56 22.34 9.85
C TRP A 334 -2.45 21.27 8.74
N TRP A 335 -1.28 21.19 8.09
CA TRP A 335 -1.02 20.28 6.97
C TRP A 335 -1.21 18.79 7.29
N MET A 336 -1.12 18.37 8.56
CA MET A 336 -1.36 16.96 8.93
C MET A 336 -2.83 16.57 8.92
N ALA A 337 -3.74 17.53 9.12
CA ALA A 337 -5.16 17.27 8.95
C ALA A 337 -5.49 16.93 7.49
N TYR A 338 -4.72 17.46 6.55
CA TYR A 338 -4.94 17.30 5.11
C TYR A 338 -3.88 16.44 4.40
N TRP A 339 -2.96 15.81 5.15
CA TRP A 339 -1.82 15.05 4.62
C TRP A 339 -0.94 15.83 3.63
N MET A 340 -1.10 17.14 3.61
CA MET A 340 -0.55 18.02 2.60
C MET A 340 -0.60 19.46 3.11
N PRO A 341 0.29 20.32 2.63
CA PRO A 341 1.32 20.03 1.65
C PRO A 341 2.52 19.33 2.30
N GLY A 342 3.21 18.48 1.54
CA GLY A 342 4.39 17.76 2.03
C GLY A 342 5.53 18.70 2.45
N ALA A 343 6.52 18.17 3.17
CA ALA A 343 7.69 18.93 3.58
C ALA A 343 8.37 19.65 2.40
N GLY A 344 8.63 20.94 2.53
CA GLY A 344 9.29 21.76 1.49
C GLY A 344 8.38 22.27 0.37
N ALA A 345 7.09 21.98 0.40
CA ALA A 345 6.14 22.54 -0.56
C ALA A 345 5.96 24.06 -0.37
N PRO A 346 5.65 24.82 -1.44
CA PRO A 346 5.59 26.28 -1.39
C PRO A 346 4.35 26.84 -0.69
N ILE A 347 3.37 25.99 -0.37
CA ILE A 347 2.14 26.39 0.33
C ILE A 347 2.44 26.30 1.82
N THR A 348 2.58 27.45 2.48
CA THR A 348 2.91 27.52 3.91
C THR A 348 1.73 27.94 4.78
N ASP A 349 0.62 28.30 4.14
CA ASP A 349 -0.55 28.90 4.78
C ASP A 349 -1.83 28.12 4.45
N GLU A 350 -2.64 27.89 5.47
CA GLU A 350 -3.87 27.10 5.38
C GLU A 350 -4.96 27.82 4.59
N GLN A 351 -5.05 29.14 4.70
CA GLN A 351 -6.02 29.93 3.95
C GLN A 351 -5.71 29.87 2.45
N GLU A 352 -4.43 29.95 2.07
CA GLU A 352 -3.99 29.72 0.70
C GLU A 352 -4.36 28.32 0.21
N TRP A 353 -4.16 27.28 1.04
CA TRP A 353 -4.53 25.91 0.70
C TRP A 353 -6.03 25.77 0.43
N HIS A 354 -6.87 26.26 1.35
CA HIS A 354 -8.32 26.23 1.18
C HIS A 354 -8.76 26.99 -0.07
N ALA A 355 -8.23 28.20 -0.28
CA ALA A 355 -8.54 29.01 -1.46
C ALA A 355 -8.19 28.30 -2.78
N ARG A 356 -7.16 27.43 -2.77
CA ARG A 356 -6.69 26.70 -3.95
C ARG A 356 -7.39 25.37 -4.17
N PHE A 357 -7.74 24.64 -3.12
CA PHE A 357 -8.14 23.23 -3.22
C PHE A 357 -9.56 22.94 -2.75
N ASP A 358 -10.29 23.85 -2.11
CA ASP A 358 -11.62 23.56 -1.55
C ASP A 358 -12.62 23.02 -2.58
N ASP A 359 -12.69 23.61 -3.78
CA ASP A 359 -13.61 23.14 -4.83
C ASP A 359 -13.23 21.73 -5.31
N ALA A 360 -11.93 21.51 -5.57
CA ALA A 360 -11.43 20.20 -5.99
C ALA A 360 -11.61 19.14 -4.90
N ARG A 361 -11.39 19.51 -3.63
CA ARG A 361 -11.61 18.66 -2.46
C ARG A 361 -13.07 18.22 -2.37
N ALA A 362 -14.00 19.17 -2.41
CA ALA A 362 -15.42 18.87 -2.35
C ALA A 362 -15.84 17.97 -3.52
N HIS A 363 -15.30 18.21 -4.70
CA HIS A 363 -15.57 17.39 -5.88
C HIS A 363 -15.00 15.98 -5.77
N VAL A 364 -13.76 15.80 -5.29
CA VAL A 364 -13.17 14.48 -5.02
C VAL A 364 -14.02 13.69 -4.04
N LEU A 365 -14.40 14.29 -2.91
CA LEU A 365 -15.22 13.63 -1.89
C LEU A 365 -16.57 13.19 -2.45
N ALA A 366 -17.23 14.03 -3.26
CA ALA A 366 -18.47 13.68 -3.93
C ALA A 366 -18.28 12.51 -4.92
N CYS A 367 -17.21 12.49 -5.70
CA CYS A 367 -16.93 11.37 -6.61
C CYS A 367 -16.60 10.07 -5.87
N CYS A 368 -16.01 10.14 -4.68
CA CYS A 368 -15.75 8.98 -3.84
C CYS A 368 -17.02 8.40 -3.18
N GLU A 369 -18.19 9.03 -3.28
CA GLU A 369 -19.47 8.43 -2.85
C GLU A 369 -19.91 7.28 -3.77
N THR A 370 -19.47 7.30 -5.04
CA THR A 370 -19.71 6.25 -6.05
C THR A 370 -18.43 5.99 -6.84
N PRO A 371 -17.39 5.45 -6.18
CA PRO A 371 -16.05 5.38 -6.75
C PRO A 371 -16.03 4.47 -7.99
N GLY A 372 -15.28 4.89 -9.01
CA GLY A 372 -15.23 4.19 -10.29
C GLY A 372 -16.43 4.43 -11.21
N GLU A 373 -17.51 5.08 -10.76
CA GLU A 373 -18.68 5.34 -11.62
C GLU A 373 -18.65 6.74 -12.26
N ASN A 374 -18.91 6.80 -13.57
CA ASN A 374 -19.01 8.07 -14.29
C ASN A 374 -20.40 8.69 -14.09
N VAL A 375 -20.62 9.32 -12.93
CA VAL A 375 -21.88 9.95 -12.53
C VAL A 375 -21.70 11.44 -12.33
N GLY A 376 -22.60 12.26 -12.89
CA GLY A 376 -22.50 13.73 -12.79
C GLY A 376 -21.24 14.26 -13.47
N ASP A 377 -20.44 15.03 -12.73
CA ASP A 377 -19.16 15.59 -13.18
C ASP A 377 -17.95 14.65 -12.88
N CYS A 378 -18.20 13.43 -12.41
CA CYS A 378 -17.17 12.46 -12.08
C CYS A 378 -16.74 11.67 -13.32
N GLU A 379 -15.44 11.68 -13.61
CA GLU A 379 -14.83 10.98 -14.74
C GLU A 379 -13.73 10.07 -14.21
N TRP A 380 -13.85 8.78 -14.49
CA TRP A 380 -12.92 7.73 -14.11
C TRP A 380 -12.36 7.06 -15.35
N ALA A 381 -11.06 6.82 -15.37
CA ALA A 381 -10.38 6.07 -16.42
C ALA A 381 -9.61 4.90 -15.83
N ASP A 382 -9.34 3.87 -16.63
CA ASP A 382 -8.49 2.77 -16.20
C ASP A 382 -7.08 3.29 -15.88
N VAL A 383 -6.47 2.76 -14.82
CA VAL A 383 -5.05 3.02 -14.55
C VAL A 383 -4.24 2.44 -15.72
N PRO A 384 -3.42 3.25 -16.42
CA PRO A 384 -2.65 2.76 -17.55
C PRO A 384 -1.65 1.70 -17.09
N ALA A 385 -1.65 0.54 -17.74
CA ALA A 385 -0.53 -0.41 -17.73
C ALA A 385 0.27 -0.24 -19.02
N ARG A 386 1.58 -0.47 -18.98
CA ARG A 386 2.45 -0.42 -20.18
C ARG A 386 2.93 -1.80 -20.60
#